data_AF-A0A7G2RPX8-F1
#
_entry.id   AF-A0A7G2RPX8-F1
#
_cell.length_a   1.000
_cell.length_b   1.000
_cell.length_c   1.000
_cell.angle_alpha   90.00
_cell.angle_beta   90.00
_cell.angle_gamma   90.00
#
_symmetry.space_group_name_H-M   'P 1'
#
loop_
_entity.id
_entity.type
_entity.pdbx_description
1 polymer ?
#
loop_
_entity_poly.entity_id
_entity_poly.type
_entity_poly.pdbx_seq_one_letter_code
_entity_poly.pdbx_strand_id
1 'polypeptide(L)'
;MYLEVDEVTERIPAGYFWCEFFKGRHLSVDFVKEDGKWQQLNAYEGFNEKNDLTRFFKWKRVEDRFDLPKCLKELDIDRVNFECIKDPKTNKINIFEVHLRNGFDHMMKWNEIVPVFKGDPTRREGYRYLKAEASGYGYLLYPRIGYLVKL
;
A
#
# COMPACT_ATOMS: atom_id res chain seq x y z
N MET A 1 11.84 1.90 -14.81
CA MET A 1 12.87 2.81 -15.33
C MET A 1 14.16 2.45 -14.62
N TYR A 2 15.18 2.05 -15.37
CA TYR A 2 16.53 1.87 -14.85
C TYR A 2 17.33 3.07 -15.34
N LEU A 3 18.00 3.77 -14.44
CA LEU A 3 18.88 4.88 -14.79
C LEU A 3 20.29 4.46 -14.37
N GLU A 4 21.26 4.71 -15.24
CA GLU A 4 22.66 4.51 -14.89
C GLU A 4 23.11 5.59 -13.91
N VAL A 5 24.15 5.31 -13.13
CA VAL A 5 24.62 6.16 -12.00
C VAL A 5 24.96 7.60 -12.42
N ASP A 6 25.17 7.86 -13.72
CA ASP A 6 25.60 9.15 -14.27
C ASP A 6 24.52 9.91 -15.06
N GLU A 7 23.25 9.45 -15.05
CA GLU A 7 22.17 10.16 -15.76
C GLU A 7 21.61 11.36 -14.98
N VAL A 8 21.38 12.47 -15.69
CA VAL A 8 20.88 13.73 -15.14
C VAL A 8 19.44 13.57 -14.63
N THR A 9 19.24 13.79 -13.33
CA THR A 9 17.97 13.57 -12.63
C THR A 9 16.89 14.62 -12.94
N GLU A 10 17.25 15.73 -13.60
CA GLU A 10 16.34 16.82 -14.00
C GLU A 10 15.21 16.37 -14.94
N ARG A 11 15.38 15.23 -15.63
CA ARG A 11 14.36 14.67 -16.55
C ARG A 11 13.30 13.82 -15.85
N ILE A 12 13.47 13.57 -14.56
CA ILE A 12 12.62 12.66 -13.82
C ILE A 12 11.40 13.43 -13.33
N PRO A 13 10.17 12.98 -13.63
CA PRO A 13 8.98 13.66 -13.16
C PRO A 13 8.95 13.75 -11.64
N ALA A 14 8.22 14.74 -11.12
CA ALA A 14 7.98 14.85 -9.70
C ALA A 14 7.33 13.57 -9.14
N GLY A 15 7.69 13.19 -7.91
CA GLY A 15 7.13 12.03 -7.22
C GLY A 15 7.89 10.72 -7.41
N TYR A 16 9.04 10.73 -8.10
CA TYR A 16 9.93 9.58 -8.22
C TYR A 16 11.11 9.70 -7.25
N PHE A 17 11.50 8.58 -6.67
CA PHE A 17 12.73 8.42 -5.88
C PHE A 17 13.29 7.02 -6.11
N TRP A 18 14.57 6.82 -5.80
CA TRP A 18 15.23 5.53 -5.94
C TRP A 18 15.30 4.88 -4.57
N CYS A 19 15.04 3.58 -4.58
CA CYS A 19 15.24 2.72 -3.43
C CYS A 19 15.72 1.35 -3.91
N GLU A 20 16.23 0.55 -2.99
CA GLU A 20 16.55 -0.85 -3.26
C GLU A 20 15.30 -1.61 -3.73
N PHE A 21 15.47 -2.42 -4.78
CA PHE A 21 14.37 -3.23 -5.30
C PHE A 21 14.26 -4.56 -4.54
N PHE A 22 13.19 -4.72 -3.77
CA PHE A 22 12.89 -5.95 -3.05
C PHE A 22 11.95 -6.87 -3.83
N LYS A 23 12.10 -8.20 -3.67
CA LYS A 23 11.23 -9.22 -4.26
C LYS A 23 10.52 -10.02 -3.18
N GLY A 24 9.21 -10.18 -3.29
CA GLY A 24 8.41 -10.93 -2.32
C GLY A 24 6.95 -10.51 -2.33
N ARG A 25 6.27 -10.76 -1.22
CA ARG A 25 4.87 -10.35 -1.00
C ARG A 25 4.84 -8.88 -0.57
N HIS A 26 4.08 -8.04 -1.27
CA HIS A 26 3.84 -6.66 -0.88
C HIS A 26 2.73 -6.61 0.17
N LEU A 27 3.07 -6.15 1.37
CA LEU A 27 2.14 -6.10 2.49
C LEU A 27 2.01 -4.66 2.99
N SER A 28 0.78 -4.26 3.33
CA SER A 28 0.48 -3.04 4.07
C SER A 28 -0.11 -3.46 5.42
N VAL A 29 0.44 -2.94 6.51
CA VAL A 29 0.12 -3.40 7.87
C VAL A 29 -0.20 -2.20 8.75
N ASP A 30 -1.40 -2.22 9.33
CA ASP A 30 -1.91 -1.18 10.21
C ASP A 30 -1.73 -1.54 11.68
N PHE A 31 -1.30 -0.57 12.48
CA PHE A 31 -1.22 -0.65 13.93
C PHE A 31 -1.94 0.52 14.60
N VAL A 32 -2.38 0.29 15.84
CA VAL A 32 -2.92 1.30 16.75
C VAL A 32 -2.26 1.18 18.12
N LYS A 33 -2.10 2.30 18.81
CA LYS A 33 -1.67 2.35 20.20
C LYS A 33 -2.91 2.52 21.08
N GLU A 34 -3.19 1.53 21.90
CA GLU A 34 -4.29 1.56 22.88
C GLU A 34 -3.70 1.31 24.27
N ASP A 35 -4.00 2.18 25.24
CA ASP A 35 -3.48 2.12 26.60
C ASP A 35 -1.95 1.97 26.66
N GLY A 36 -1.25 2.71 25.78
CA GLY A 36 0.21 2.69 25.67
C GLY A 36 0.79 1.43 25.01
N LYS A 37 -0.04 0.51 24.51
CA LYS A 37 0.39 -0.74 23.87
C LYS A 37 0.02 -0.75 22.38
N TRP A 38 0.99 -1.11 21.56
CA TRP A 38 0.80 -1.26 20.13
C TRP A 38 0.11 -2.58 19.79
N GLN A 39 -0.95 -2.52 18.99
CA GLN A 39 -1.71 -3.66 18.49
C GLN A 39 -1.81 -3.58 16.96
N GLN A 40 -1.63 -4.72 16.28
CA GLN A 40 -1.87 -4.80 14.85
C GLN A 40 -3.38 -4.86 14.58
N LEU A 41 -3.87 -3.98 13.72
CA LEU A 41 -5.27 -3.90 13.34
C LEU A 41 -5.62 -4.79 12.15
N ASN A 42 -4.78 -4.78 11.11
CA ASN A 42 -4.98 -5.58 9.91
C ASN A 42 -3.66 -5.74 9.14
N ALA A 43 -3.68 -6.66 8.16
CA ALA A 43 -2.66 -6.75 7.12
C ALA A 43 -3.33 -7.04 5.78
N TYR A 44 -2.88 -6.38 4.72
CA TYR A 44 -3.32 -6.61 3.35
C TYR A 44 -2.15 -6.91 2.44
N GLU A 45 -2.33 -7.87 1.54
CA GLU A 45 -1.41 -8.15 0.45
C GLU A 45 -1.84 -7.42 -0.82
N GLY A 46 -0.94 -6.56 -1.32
CA GLY A 46 -1.11 -5.81 -2.55
C GLY A 46 -0.61 -6.60 -3.75
N PHE A 47 -1.38 -6.57 -4.83
CA PHE A 47 -1.04 -7.16 -6.11
C PHE A 47 -1.05 -6.09 -7.18
N ASN A 48 0.09 -5.85 -7.82
CA ASN A 48 0.29 -4.92 -8.92
C ASN A 48 0.91 -5.64 -10.13
N GLU A 49 1.02 -4.93 -11.25
CA GLU A 49 1.67 -5.46 -12.44
C GLU A 49 3.18 -5.22 -12.38
N LYS A 50 3.97 -6.17 -12.88
CA LYS A 50 5.44 -6.05 -12.89
C LYS A 50 5.94 -4.80 -13.62
N ASN A 51 5.17 -4.31 -14.59
CA ASN A 51 5.52 -3.18 -15.43
C ASN A 51 4.90 -1.86 -14.93
N ASP A 52 4.01 -1.91 -13.94
CA ASP A 52 3.36 -0.75 -13.35
C ASP A 52 3.17 -0.97 -11.85
N LEU A 53 4.17 -0.52 -11.08
CA LEU A 53 4.17 -0.64 -9.62
C LEU A 53 3.14 0.29 -8.96
N THR A 54 2.59 1.26 -9.69
CA THR A 54 1.64 2.25 -9.17
C THR A 54 0.18 1.77 -9.26
N ARG A 55 -0.10 0.84 -10.18
CA ARG A 55 -1.46 0.30 -10.41
C ARG A 55 -1.63 -1.07 -9.76
N PHE A 56 -2.08 -1.05 -8.51
CA PHE A 56 -2.58 -2.24 -7.84
C PHE A 56 -3.92 -2.68 -8.44
N PHE A 57 -4.03 -3.95 -8.81
CA PHE A 57 -5.28 -4.54 -9.29
C PHE A 57 -6.05 -5.26 -8.18
N LYS A 58 -5.44 -5.48 -7.00
CA LYS A 58 -6.10 -6.10 -5.85
C LYS A 58 -5.33 -5.86 -4.56
N TRP A 59 -6.06 -5.73 -3.47
CA TRP A 59 -5.60 -5.90 -2.10
C TRP A 59 -6.44 -6.98 -1.45
N LYS A 60 -5.80 -7.93 -0.77
CA LYS A 60 -6.48 -9.04 -0.08
C LYS A 60 -6.08 -9.04 1.39
N ARG A 61 -7.05 -9.13 2.29
CA ARG A 61 -6.78 -9.26 3.72
C ARG A 61 -6.06 -10.58 4.01
N VAL A 62 -5.04 -10.53 4.84
CA VAL A 62 -4.23 -11.70 5.24
C VAL A 62 -4.07 -11.76 6.76
N GLU A 63 -3.74 -12.94 7.26
CA GLU A 63 -3.56 -13.19 8.70
C GLU A 63 -2.10 -13.07 9.17
N ASP A 64 -1.20 -12.57 8.31
CA ASP A 64 0.17 -12.28 8.71
C ASP A 64 0.20 -11.39 9.97
N ARG A 65 1.07 -11.73 10.92
CA ARG A 65 1.29 -10.98 12.16
C ARG A 65 2.70 -10.42 12.16
N PHE A 66 2.81 -9.18 12.63
CA PHE A 66 4.02 -8.39 12.63
C PHE A 66 4.23 -7.76 14.01
N ASP A 67 5.49 -7.65 14.40
CA ASP A 67 5.88 -6.76 15.48
C ASP A 67 6.22 -5.40 14.91
N LEU A 68 5.66 -4.35 15.51
CA LEU A 68 6.02 -2.99 15.15
C LEU A 68 7.52 -2.76 15.50
N PRO A 69 8.36 -2.30 14.55
CA PRO A 69 9.77 -2.02 14.81
C PRO A 69 9.97 -1.01 15.94
N LYS A 70 11.04 -1.16 16.72
CA LYS A 70 11.34 -0.31 17.88
C LYS A 70 11.36 1.18 17.53
N CYS A 71 12.00 1.56 16.42
CA CYS A 71 12.06 2.95 15.97
C CYS A 71 10.69 3.58 15.69
N LEU A 72 9.69 2.78 15.29
CA LEU A 72 8.32 3.26 15.09
C LEU A 72 7.52 3.31 16.40
N LYS A 73 7.83 2.40 17.34
CA LYS A 73 7.20 2.37 18.68
C LYS A 73 7.52 3.61 19.52
N GLU A 74 8.68 4.22 19.29
CA GLU A 74 9.20 5.38 20.03
C GLU A 74 8.65 6.72 19.52
N LEU A 75 7.92 6.73 18.41
CA LEU A 75 7.26 7.93 17.89
C LEU A 75 6.05 8.30 18.78
N ASP A 76 5.83 9.61 18.95
CA ASP A 76 4.67 10.15 19.67
C ASP A 76 3.44 10.21 18.74
N ILE A 77 2.91 9.03 18.44
CA ILE A 77 1.77 8.78 17.54
C ILE A 77 0.91 7.64 18.08
N ASP A 78 -0.35 7.60 17.68
CA ASP A 78 -1.29 6.54 18.08
C ASP A 78 -1.65 5.58 16.94
N ARG A 79 -1.31 5.93 15.69
CA ARG A 79 -1.63 5.14 14.50
C ARG A 79 -0.45 5.14 13.54
N VAL A 80 -0.14 3.98 13.00
CA VAL A 80 0.92 3.83 12.00
C VAL A 80 0.54 2.74 11.01
N ASN A 81 0.90 2.96 9.75
CA ASN A 81 0.92 1.94 8.72
C ASN A 81 2.33 1.84 8.19
N PHE A 82 2.79 0.62 7.90
CA PHE A 82 3.96 0.45 7.05
C PHE A 82 3.63 -0.41 5.84
N GLU A 83 4.31 -0.11 4.74
CA GLU A 83 4.38 -1.00 3.58
C GLU A 83 5.73 -1.70 3.55
N CYS A 84 5.70 -3.01 3.26
CA CYS A 84 6.88 -3.85 3.27
C CYS A 84 6.84 -4.94 2.20
N ILE A 85 8.03 -5.41 1.84
CA ILE A 85 8.20 -6.66 1.11
C ILE A 85 8.62 -7.76 2.08
N LYS A 86 7.82 -8.82 2.16
CA LYS A 86 8.15 -10.06 2.89
C LYS A 86 8.67 -11.12 1.91
N ASP A 87 9.91 -11.55 2.10
CA ASP A 87 10.50 -12.63 1.32
C ASP A 87 9.85 -13.97 1.73
N PRO A 88 9.20 -14.71 0.82
CA PRO A 88 8.52 -15.95 1.15
C PRO A 88 9.46 -17.11 1.52
N LYS A 89 10.76 -17.02 1.18
CA LYS A 89 11.76 -18.06 1.50
C LYS A 89 12.42 -17.83 2.85
N THR A 90 12.75 -16.58 3.16
CA THR A 90 13.51 -16.23 4.37
C THR A 90 12.66 -15.64 5.48
N ASN A 91 11.42 -15.26 5.19
CA ASN A 91 10.56 -14.42 6.03
C ASN A 91 11.19 -13.06 6.39
N LYS A 92 12.25 -12.63 5.69
CA LYS A 92 12.83 -11.30 5.86
C LYS A 92 11.79 -10.25 5.46
N ILE A 93 11.67 -9.21 6.28
CA ILE A 93 10.78 -8.08 6.06
C ILE A 93 11.63 -6.86 5.74
N ASN A 94 11.37 -6.21 4.60
CA ASN A 94 11.98 -4.94 4.22
C ASN A 94 10.88 -3.88 4.15
N ILE A 95 10.87 -2.96 5.11
CA ILE A 95 9.94 -1.82 5.15
C ILE A 95 10.49 -0.71 4.26
N PHE A 96 9.66 -0.15 3.39
CA PHE A 96 10.07 0.90 2.44
C PHE A 96 9.17 2.15 2.47
N GLU A 97 7.99 2.08 3.08
CA GLU A 97 7.12 3.25 3.28
C GLU A 97 6.44 3.17 4.64
N VAL A 98 6.26 4.33 5.28
CA VAL A 98 5.57 4.46 6.58
C VAL A 98 4.64 5.65 6.54
N HIS A 99 3.39 5.45 6.91
CA HIS A 99 2.43 6.52 7.16
C HIS A 99 2.22 6.68 8.66
N LEU A 100 2.24 7.93 9.16
CA LEU A 100 1.91 8.27 10.55
C LEU A 100 0.39 8.35 10.79
N ARG A 101 -0.33 7.45 10.13
CA ARG A 101 -1.77 7.20 10.15
C ARG A 101 -2.00 5.79 9.62
N ASN A 102 -3.20 5.25 9.75
CA ASN A 102 -3.51 4.00 9.08
C ASN A 102 -3.65 4.18 7.56
N GLY A 103 -3.34 3.12 6.81
CA GLY A 103 -3.33 3.13 5.35
C GLY A 103 -4.74 3.03 4.78
N PHE A 104 -5.56 2.15 5.37
CA PHE A 104 -6.87 1.76 4.84
C PHE A 104 -8.02 1.94 5.84
N ASP A 105 -7.99 2.94 6.73
CA ASP A 105 -8.98 3.10 7.83
C ASP A 105 -10.43 2.81 7.44
N HIS A 106 -10.93 3.44 6.38
CA HIS A 106 -12.32 3.30 5.92
C HIS A 106 -12.60 1.96 5.18
N MET A 107 -11.56 1.19 4.87
CA MET A 107 -11.60 -0.02 4.06
C MET A 107 -11.25 -1.30 4.84
N MET A 108 -10.80 -1.19 6.10
CA MET A 108 -10.34 -2.33 6.91
C MET A 108 -11.36 -3.45 7.14
N LYS A 109 -12.64 -3.20 6.85
CA LYS A 109 -13.75 -4.17 6.99
C LYS A 109 -13.89 -5.13 5.80
N TRP A 110 -13.22 -4.87 4.68
CA TRP A 110 -13.36 -5.65 3.46
C TRP A 110 -12.26 -6.70 3.34
N ASN A 111 -12.58 -7.91 2.91
CA ASN A 111 -11.60 -8.96 2.66
C ASN A 111 -10.86 -8.78 1.33
N GLU A 112 -11.53 -8.17 0.34
CA GLU A 112 -10.90 -7.80 -0.93
C GLU A 112 -11.25 -6.37 -1.32
N ILE A 113 -10.25 -5.65 -1.81
CA ILE A 113 -10.35 -4.28 -2.29
C ILE A 113 -9.67 -4.23 -3.66
N VAL A 114 -10.40 -3.85 -4.69
CA VAL A 114 -9.91 -3.72 -6.06
C VAL A 114 -10.00 -2.25 -6.45
N PRO A 115 -8.86 -1.53 -6.56
CA PRO A 115 -8.84 -0.18 -7.09
C PRO A 115 -9.49 -0.14 -8.48
N VAL A 116 -10.32 0.86 -8.72
CA VAL A 116 -10.94 1.10 -10.03
C VAL A 116 -10.37 2.41 -10.56
N PHE A 117 -9.65 2.34 -11.68
CA PHE A 117 -9.10 3.50 -12.37
C PHE A 117 -10.02 4.00 -13.47
N LYS A 118 -9.79 5.22 -13.93
CA LYS A 118 -10.53 5.79 -15.06
C LYS A 118 -10.42 4.87 -16.28
N GLY A 119 -11.56 4.36 -16.75
CA GLY A 119 -11.66 3.41 -17.86
C GLY A 119 -11.94 1.96 -17.44
N ASP A 120 -11.74 1.63 -16.16
CA ASP A 120 -12.01 0.29 -15.63
C ASP A 120 -13.51 0.08 -15.38
N PRO A 121 -14.00 -1.18 -15.43
CA PRO A 121 -15.39 -1.49 -15.10
C PRO A 121 -15.68 -1.22 -13.61
N THR A 122 -16.79 -0.54 -13.33
CA THR A 122 -17.28 -0.26 -11.97
C THR A 122 -18.23 -1.33 -11.45
N ARG A 123 -18.49 -2.39 -12.21
CA ARG A 123 -19.38 -3.49 -11.84
C ARG A 123 -18.65 -4.82 -11.93
N ARG A 124 -18.77 -5.61 -10.86
CA ARG A 124 -18.27 -6.99 -10.79
C ARG A 124 -19.18 -7.80 -9.88
N GLU A 125 -19.51 -9.02 -10.28
CA GLU A 125 -20.39 -9.90 -9.51
C GLU A 125 -19.81 -10.17 -8.11
N GLY A 126 -20.63 -9.99 -7.07
CA GLY A 126 -20.23 -10.15 -5.67
C GLY A 126 -19.42 -8.99 -5.09
N TYR A 127 -19.19 -7.91 -5.82
CA TYR A 127 -18.51 -6.71 -5.32
C TYR A 127 -19.46 -5.52 -5.24
N ARG A 128 -19.23 -4.66 -4.25
CA ARG A 128 -19.86 -3.35 -4.12
C ARG A 128 -18.90 -2.28 -4.65
N TYR A 129 -19.38 -1.37 -5.47
CA TYR A 129 -18.61 -0.19 -5.86
C TYR A 129 -18.70 0.90 -4.79
N LEU A 130 -17.55 1.47 -4.43
CA LEU A 130 -17.42 2.62 -3.55
C LEU A 130 -16.69 3.73 -4.31
N LYS A 131 -17.36 4.88 -4.46
CA LYS A 131 -16.75 6.07 -5.05
C LYS A 131 -15.71 6.64 -4.09
N ALA A 132 -14.50 6.86 -4.58
CA ALA A 132 -13.39 7.44 -3.81
C ALA A 132 -12.33 7.93 -4.80
N GLU A 133 -12.46 9.14 -5.30
CA GLU A 133 -11.56 9.65 -6.34
C GLU A 133 -10.19 10.03 -5.77
N ALA A 134 -9.13 9.70 -6.49
CA ALA A 134 -7.76 10.13 -6.21
C ALA A 134 -7.03 10.40 -7.53
N SER A 135 -6.66 11.65 -7.76
CA SER A 135 -5.98 12.11 -8.97
C SER A 135 -4.49 12.40 -8.79
N GLY A 136 -3.96 12.23 -7.57
CA GLY A 136 -2.60 12.61 -7.21
C GLY A 136 -2.33 14.07 -7.57
N TYR A 137 -3.22 14.98 -7.17
CA TYR A 137 -3.17 16.41 -7.48
C TYR A 137 -3.13 16.73 -8.99
N GLY A 138 -3.63 15.82 -9.83
CA GLY A 138 -3.66 15.99 -11.30
C GLY A 138 -2.44 15.41 -12.02
N TYR A 139 -1.47 14.83 -11.29
CA TYR A 139 -0.27 14.24 -11.88
C TYR A 139 -0.45 12.77 -12.30
N LEU A 140 -1.55 12.11 -11.91
CA LEU A 140 -1.83 10.75 -12.35
C LEU A 140 -2.49 10.73 -13.74
N LEU A 141 -1.85 10.07 -14.70
CA LEU A 141 -2.41 9.81 -16.04
C LEU A 141 -3.73 9.05 -15.96
N TYR A 142 -3.80 8.06 -15.06
CA TYR A 142 -4.97 7.24 -14.81
C TYR A 142 -5.42 7.45 -13.36
N PRO A 143 -6.28 8.43 -13.09
CA PRO A 143 -6.76 8.67 -11.72
C PRO A 143 -7.61 7.48 -11.26
N ARG A 144 -7.52 7.16 -9.96
CA ARG A 144 -8.39 6.17 -9.34
C ARG A 144 -9.75 6.82 -9.12
N ILE A 145 -10.83 6.19 -9.57
CA ILE A 145 -12.20 6.70 -9.44
C ILE A 145 -12.95 6.09 -8.26
N GLY A 146 -12.49 4.94 -7.76
CA GLY A 146 -13.11 4.27 -6.62
C GLY A 146 -12.48 2.93 -6.32
N TYR A 147 -13.29 2.06 -5.72
CA TYR A 147 -12.95 0.68 -5.38
C TYR A 147 -14.13 -0.24 -5.61
N LEU A 148 -13.86 -1.46 -6.05
CA LEU A 148 -14.75 -2.61 -5.91
C LEU A 148 -14.34 -3.36 -4.64
N VAL A 149 -15.26 -3.53 -3.71
CA VAL A 149 -14.99 -4.15 -2.40
C VAL A 149 -15.87 -5.37 -2.15
N LYS A 150 -15.34 -6.34 -1.43
CA LYS A 150 -16.03 -7.58 -1.06
C LYS A 150 -15.72 -7.95 0.39
N LEU A 151 -16.75 -8.39 1.11
CA LEU A 151 -16.63 -8.96 2.46
C LEU A 151 -15.99 -10.33 2.44
#